data_AF-A0A4Y7SD11-F1
#
_entry.id   AF-A0A4Y7SD11-F1
#
_cell.length_a   1.000
_cell.length_b   1.000
_cell.length_c   1.000
_cell.angle_alpha   90.00
_cell.angle_beta   90.00
_cell.angle_gamma   90.00
#
_symmetry.space_group_name_H-M   'P 1'
#
loop_
_entity.id
_entity.type
_entity.pdbx_description
1 polymer ?
#
loop_
_entity_poly.entity_id
_entity_poly.type
_entity_poly.pdbx_seq_one_letter_code
_entity_poly.pdbx_strand_id
1 'polypeptide(L)'
;MALAQNHVHFVGGVPGLKEGEATIFVIHYSYLQPAPRFYGRTASFFRDDSVQTQFAYIPDDGSAAYVVDVSANTTTSLPGPPTEDAYALYAASPTALVQLSSEGGKLAYVTYDQEKHTGGTWAEVAGWKGE
;
A
#
# COMPACT_ATOMS: atom_id res chain seq x y z
N MET A 1 -1.41 -5.03 21.48
CA MET A 1 -2.15 -3.75 21.55
C MET A 1 -1.64 -2.86 20.43
N ALA A 2 -2.46 -2.57 19.42
CA ALA A 2 -2.13 -1.57 18.41
C ALA A 2 -2.31 -0.19 19.06
N LEU A 3 -1.21 0.53 19.28
CA LEU A 3 -1.24 1.86 19.87
C LEU A 3 -1.87 2.83 18.85
N ALA A 4 -2.91 3.53 19.27
CA ALA A 4 -3.67 4.51 18.49
C ALA A 4 -2.89 5.79 18.18
N GLN A 5 -1.71 5.67 17.59
CA GLN A 5 -0.81 6.80 17.33
C GLN A 5 -1.17 7.54 16.02
N ASN A 6 -2.11 6.99 15.25
CA ASN A 6 -2.47 7.45 13.91
C ASN A 6 -3.99 7.61 13.70
N HIS A 7 -4.72 7.91 14.79
CA HIS A 7 -6.17 8.07 14.77
C HIS A 7 -6.58 9.52 15.04
N VAL A 8 -7.44 10.06 14.18
CA VAL A 8 -8.27 11.22 14.52
C VAL A 8 -9.64 10.71 14.94
N HIS A 9 -10.04 11.01 16.19
CA HIS A 9 -11.33 10.62 16.74
C HIS A 9 -12.30 11.81 16.69
N PHE A 10 -13.48 11.56 16.13
CA PHE A 10 -14.63 12.45 16.27
C PHE A 10 -15.59 11.81 17.27
N VAL A 11 -15.81 12.49 18.39
CA VAL A 11 -16.63 11.99 19.50
C VAL A 11 -17.78 12.97 19.75
N GLY A 12 -19.02 12.48 19.70
CA GLY A 12 -20.23 13.26 19.98
C GLY A 12 -20.89 13.86 18.73
N GLY A 13 -21.93 14.69 18.95
CA GLY A 13 -22.65 15.38 17.87
C GLY A 13 -23.76 14.57 17.18
N VAL A 14 -24.10 13.38 17.68
CA VAL A 14 -25.23 12.57 17.20
C VAL A 14 -26.46 12.83 18.09
N PRO A 15 -27.56 13.37 17.56
CA PRO A 15 -28.78 13.57 18.34
C PRO A 15 -29.33 12.26 18.90
N GLY A 16 -29.79 12.27 20.15
CA GLY A 16 -30.45 11.13 20.78
C GLY A 16 -29.55 10.23 21.66
N LEU A 17 -28.26 10.54 21.80
CA LEU A 17 -27.38 9.84 22.74
C LEU A 17 -27.65 10.25 24.20
N LYS A 18 -27.65 9.28 25.11
CA LYS A 18 -27.75 9.51 26.56
C LYS A 18 -26.40 9.87 27.16
N GLU A 19 -26.43 10.35 28.40
CA GLU A 19 -25.21 10.57 29.19
C GLU A 19 -24.41 9.26 29.31
N GLY A 20 -23.11 9.34 28.98
CA GLY A 20 -22.21 8.17 28.95
C GLY A 20 -22.17 7.40 27.63
N GLU A 21 -23.02 7.73 26.65
CA GLU A 21 -22.96 7.13 25.31
C GLU A 21 -22.14 7.99 24.34
N ALA A 22 -21.35 7.34 23.49
CA ALA A 22 -20.59 8.01 22.43
C ALA A 22 -20.63 7.20 21.14
N THR A 23 -20.93 7.89 20.04
CA THR A 23 -20.62 7.40 18.69
C THR A 23 -19.27 7.95 18.29
N ILE A 24 -18.39 7.08 17.80
CA ILE A 24 -17.04 7.44 17.41
C ILE A 24 -16.88 7.20 15.91
N PHE A 25 -16.44 8.23 15.20
CA PHE A 25 -15.91 8.09 13.85
C PHE A 25 -14.39 8.24 13.91
N VAL A 26 -13.67 7.35 13.21
CA VAL A 26 -12.21 7.27 13.27
C VAL A 26 -11.64 7.40 11.86
N ILE A 27 -10.67 8.30 11.71
CA ILE A 27 -9.80 8.35 10.52
C ILE A 27 -8.46 7.74 10.91
N HIS A 28 -8.05 6.69 10.20
CA HIS A 28 -6.68 6.18 10.24
C HIS A 28 -5.86 6.96 9.22
N TYR A 29 -4.78 7.60 9.66
CA TYR A 29 -3.82 8.24 8.76
C TYR A 29 -2.45 7.56 8.84
N SER A 30 -1.57 7.85 7.90
CA SER A 30 -0.14 7.54 8.03
C SER A 30 0.60 8.82 8.38
N TYR A 31 1.66 8.75 9.19
CA TYR A 31 2.51 9.91 9.44
C TYR A 31 3.04 10.46 8.13
N LEU A 32 3.10 11.80 8.03
CA LEU A 32 3.71 12.47 6.89
C LEU A 32 5.14 11.97 6.73
N GLN A 33 5.45 11.49 5.53
CA GLN A 33 6.80 11.04 5.21
C GLN A 33 7.76 12.25 5.17
N PRO A 34 9.04 12.10 5.57
CA PRO A 34 9.99 13.22 5.67
C PRO A 34 10.25 13.99 4.37
N ALA A 35 9.92 13.41 3.21
CA ALA A 35 10.06 14.03 1.90
C ALA A 35 8.76 13.91 1.09
N PRO A 36 8.26 15.00 0.49
CA PRO A 36 7.16 14.93 -0.48
C PRO A 36 7.57 14.06 -1.67
N ARG A 37 6.81 13.01 -1.95
CA ARG A 37 6.95 12.24 -3.20
C ARG A 37 5.81 12.64 -4.14
N PHE A 38 6.19 13.22 -5.27
CA PHE A 38 5.30 13.64 -6.35
C PHE A 38 4.88 12.41 -7.17
N TYR A 39 3.59 12.38 -7.55
CA TYR A 39 2.88 11.50 -8.49
C TYR A 39 3.33 10.02 -8.56
N GLY A 40 2.39 9.13 -8.23
CA GLY A 40 2.64 7.70 -8.23
C GLY A 40 1.39 6.88 -7.92
N ARG A 41 1.57 5.57 -7.91
CA ARG A 41 0.56 4.57 -7.60
C ARG A 41 0.84 3.90 -6.27
N THR A 42 -0.21 3.39 -5.63
CA THR A 42 -0.07 2.64 -4.39
C THR A 42 -0.81 1.31 -4.46
N ALA A 43 -0.31 0.32 -3.72
CA ALA A 43 -0.97 -0.97 -3.55
C ALA A 43 -0.79 -1.44 -2.10
N SER A 44 -1.87 -1.92 -1.49
CA SER A 44 -1.90 -2.27 -0.07
C SER A 44 -1.57 -3.74 0.15
N PHE A 45 -0.59 -4.04 1.01
CA PHE A 45 -0.33 -5.39 1.46
C PHE A 45 -1.22 -5.68 2.66
N PHE A 46 -2.26 -6.48 2.45
CA PHE A 46 -3.07 -7.01 3.53
C PHE A 46 -2.45 -8.30 4.06
N ARG A 47 -2.52 -8.48 5.36
CA ARG A 47 -2.23 -9.77 6.01
C ARG A 47 -3.48 -10.65 5.97
N ASP A 48 -3.33 -11.94 6.23
CA ASP A 48 -4.47 -12.89 6.25
C ASP A 48 -5.53 -12.55 7.30
N ASP A 49 -5.14 -11.83 8.37
CA ASP A 49 -6.05 -11.28 9.39
C ASP A 49 -6.72 -9.96 8.96
N SER A 50 -6.59 -9.57 7.68
CA SER A 50 -7.12 -8.34 7.08
C SER A 50 -6.53 -7.05 7.65
N VAL A 51 -5.47 -7.13 8.45
CA VAL A 51 -4.75 -5.96 8.93
C VAL A 51 -3.81 -5.47 7.83
N GLN A 52 -3.88 -4.17 7.55
CA GLN A 52 -2.92 -3.49 6.68
C GLN A 52 -1.93 -2.71 7.54
N THR A 53 -0.68 -3.15 7.55
CA THR A 53 0.45 -2.40 8.15
C THR A 53 1.43 -1.89 7.10
N GLN A 54 1.34 -2.37 5.86
CA GLN A 54 2.29 -2.06 4.81
C GLN A 54 1.59 -1.74 3.48
N PHE A 55 2.18 -0.84 2.69
CA PHE A 55 1.73 -0.56 1.32
C PHE A 55 2.92 -0.19 0.44
N ALA A 56 2.85 -0.56 -0.84
CA ALA A 56 3.79 -0.11 -1.86
C ALA A 56 3.41 1.29 -2.36
N TYR A 57 4.41 2.13 -2.58
CA TYR A 57 4.37 3.33 -3.41
C TYR A 57 5.30 3.13 -4.61
N ILE A 58 4.78 3.36 -5.81
CA ILE A 58 5.53 3.27 -7.07
C ILE A 58 5.44 4.64 -7.73
N PRO A 59 6.56 5.38 -7.89
CA PRO A 59 6.53 6.63 -8.62
C PRO A 59 6.15 6.41 -10.09
N ASP A 60 5.58 7.44 -10.73
CA ASP A 60 5.15 7.35 -12.13
C ASP A 60 6.30 7.07 -13.11
N ASP A 61 7.55 7.38 -12.74
CA ASP A 61 8.75 7.06 -13.51
C ASP A 61 9.19 5.60 -13.39
N GLY A 62 8.53 4.79 -12.56
CA GLY A 62 8.86 3.38 -12.38
C GLY A 62 10.24 3.11 -11.78
N SER A 63 10.94 4.12 -11.26
CA SER A 63 12.34 4.00 -10.81
C SER A 63 12.56 3.00 -9.67
N ALA A 64 11.55 2.79 -8.83
CA ALA A 64 11.56 1.88 -7.69
C ALA A 64 10.15 1.55 -7.22
N ALA A 65 10.01 0.52 -6.39
CA ALA A 65 8.83 0.32 -5.55
C ALA A 65 9.24 0.45 -4.08
N TYR A 66 8.53 1.28 -3.31
CA TYR A 66 8.83 1.55 -1.92
C TYR A 66 7.74 0.97 -1.04
N VAL A 67 8.06 -0.05 -0.25
CA VAL A 67 7.11 -0.61 0.72
C VAL A 67 7.26 0.15 2.04
N VAL A 68 6.23 0.89 2.41
CA VAL A 68 6.16 1.67 3.64
C VAL A 68 5.47 0.85 4.71
N ASP A 69 6.12 0.66 5.87
CA ASP A 69 5.47 0.12 7.06
C ASP A 69 5.02 1.27 7.97
N VAL A 70 3.70 1.38 8.15
CA VAL A 70 3.10 2.47 8.91
C VAL A 70 3.22 2.27 10.43
N SER A 71 3.47 1.05 10.88
CA SER A 71 3.62 0.70 12.30
C SER A 71 5.07 0.86 12.76
N ALA A 72 6.02 0.41 11.94
CA ALA A 72 7.46 0.51 12.21
C ALA A 72 8.04 1.85 11.75
N ASN A 73 7.32 2.63 10.93
CA ASN A 73 7.80 3.87 10.30
C ASN A 73 9.10 3.66 9.51
N THR A 74 9.14 2.57 8.73
CA THR A 74 10.28 2.20 7.88
C THR A 74 9.86 2.13 6.41
N THR A 75 10.86 2.15 5.52
CA THR A 75 10.64 2.00 4.08
C THR A 75 11.63 0.99 3.52
N THR A 76 11.12 -0.07 2.89
CA THR A 76 11.92 -1.01 2.10
C THR A 76 11.91 -0.57 0.64
N SER A 77 13.10 -0.45 0.04
CA SER A 77 13.21 -0.21 -1.40
C SER A 77 13.31 -1.54 -2.15
N LEU A 78 12.45 -1.71 -3.14
CA LEU A 78 12.49 -2.80 -4.12
C LEU A 78 12.91 -2.22 -5.49
N PRO A 79 13.42 -3.07 -6.41
CA PRO A 79 13.62 -2.66 -7.79
C PRO A 79 12.33 -2.12 -8.41
N GLY A 80 12.46 -1.22 -9.38
CA GLY A 80 11.34 -0.71 -10.16
C GLY A 80 10.68 -1.81 -11.00
N PRO A 81 9.38 -1.66 -11.33
CA PRO A 81 8.69 -2.52 -12.29
C PRO A 81 9.44 -2.60 -13.64
N PRO A 82 9.32 -3.71 -14.37
CA PRO A 82 10.03 -3.90 -15.64
C PRO A 82 9.49 -3.00 -16.77
N THR A 83 8.25 -2.53 -16.65
CA THR A 83 7.66 -1.56 -17.58
C THR A 83 7.47 -0.23 -16.86
N GLU A 84 8.16 0.81 -17.31
CA GLU A 84 7.93 2.18 -16.86
C GLU A 84 6.61 2.69 -17.48
N ASP A 85 5.58 2.84 -16.63
CA ASP A 85 4.24 3.20 -17.07
C ASP A 85 3.47 3.91 -15.95
N ALA A 86 3.29 5.22 -16.11
CA ALA A 86 2.57 6.09 -15.18
C ALA A 86 1.07 5.76 -15.05
N TYR A 87 0.51 4.99 -15.99
CA TYR A 87 -0.89 4.57 -16.03
C TYR A 87 -1.07 3.09 -15.68
N ALA A 88 0.00 2.38 -15.30
CA ALA A 88 -0.10 1.00 -14.85
C ALA A 88 -1.00 0.86 -13.61
N LEU A 89 -1.71 -0.25 -13.55
CA LEU A 89 -2.45 -0.66 -12.37
C LEU A 89 -1.56 -1.52 -11.48
N TYR A 90 -1.67 -1.33 -10.17
CA TYR A 90 -0.95 -2.12 -9.19
C TYR A 90 -1.91 -2.77 -8.21
N ALA A 91 -1.63 -4.01 -7.87
CA ALA A 91 -2.34 -4.77 -6.85
C ALA A 91 -1.35 -5.55 -6.00
N ALA A 92 -1.67 -5.80 -4.74
CA ALA A 92 -0.83 -6.60 -3.88
C ALA A 92 -1.64 -7.71 -3.20
N SER A 93 -1.03 -8.88 -3.10
CA SER A 93 -1.44 -9.97 -2.20
C SER A 93 -0.61 -9.90 -0.92
N PRO A 94 -0.84 -10.77 0.08
CA PRO A 94 0.03 -10.81 1.26
C PRO A 94 1.52 -11.04 0.95
N THR A 95 1.86 -11.59 -0.22
CA THR A 95 3.24 -12.01 -0.54
C THR A 95 3.77 -11.49 -1.89
N ALA A 96 3.00 -10.70 -2.64
CA ALA A 96 3.42 -10.23 -3.95
C ALA A 96 2.82 -8.87 -4.29
N LEU A 97 3.61 -8.03 -4.96
CA LEU A 97 3.15 -6.83 -5.67
C LEU A 97 3.09 -7.17 -7.16
N VAL A 98 2.00 -6.79 -7.81
CA VAL A 98 1.71 -7.06 -9.21
C VAL A 98 1.53 -5.73 -9.94
N GLN A 99 2.10 -5.63 -11.13
CA GLN A 99 1.89 -4.56 -12.10
C GLN A 99 1.12 -5.11 -13.30
N LEU A 100 0.07 -4.41 -13.71
CA LEU A 100 -0.54 -4.54 -15.02
C LEU A 100 -0.28 -3.25 -15.81
N SER A 101 0.57 -3.34 -16.84
CA SER A 101 0.87 -2.21 -17.73
C SER A 101 -0.36 -1.83 -18.55
N SER A 102 -0.59 -0.53 -18.70
CA SER A 102 -1.65 0.05 -19.54
C SER A 102 -1.43 -0.25 -21.03
N GLU A 103 -0.18 -0.28 -21.49
CA GLU A 103 0.16 -0.60 -22.87
C GLU A 103 0.45 -2.10 -23.04
N GLY A 104 -0.28 -2.74 -23.95
CA GLY A 104 -0.12 -4.16 -24.27
C GLY A 104 -0.54 -5.13 -23.16
N GLY A 105 -1.05 -4.62 -22.03
CA GLY A 105 -1.60 -5.41 -20.94
C GLY A 105 -0.58 -6.32 -20.26
N LYS A 106 0.72 -6.00 -20.26
CA LYS A 106 1.76 -6.88 -19.68
C LYS A 106 1.56 -7.01 -18.17
N LEU A 107 1.69 -8.24 -17.67
CA LEU A 107 1.58 -8.55 -16.24
C LEU A 107 2.97 -8.93 -15.70
N ALA A 108 3.37 -8.28 -14.61
CA ALA A 108 4.61 -8.59 -13.91
C ALA A 108 4.37 -8.61 -12.40
N TYR A 109 5.22 -9.32 -11.66
CA TYR A 109 5.12 -9.38 -10.21
C TYR A 109 6.50 -9.39 -9.55
N VAL A 110 6.54 -8.95 -8.29
CA VAL A 110 7.68 -9.12 -7.39
C VAL A 110 7.18 -9.71 -6.08
N THR A 111 7.88 -10.70 -5.54
CA THR A 111 7.57 -11.28 -4.24
C THR A 111 8.04 -10.35 -3.12
N TYR A 112 7.28 -10.28 -2.04
CA TYR A 112 7.61 -9.50 -0.85
C TYR A 112 7.21 -10.25 0.42
N ASP A 113 8.12 -10.34 1.38
CA ASP A 113 7.91 -10.91 2.71
C ASP A 113 7.68 -9.77 3.71
N GLN A 114 6.44 -9.59 4.14
CA GLN A 114 6.03 -8.54 5.07
C GLN A 114 6.68 -8.68 6.46
N GLU A 115 7.02 -9.90 6.89
CA GLU A 115 7.65 -10.14 8.21
C GLU A 115 9.14 -9.80 8.18
N LYS A 116 9.81 -10.17 7.08
CA LYS A 116 11.24 -9.95 6.92
C LYS A 116 11.59 -8.60 6.31
N HIS A 117 10.59 -7.88 5.78
CA HIS A 117 10.77 -6.64 5.03
C HIS A 117 11.72 -6.78 3.84
N THR A 118 11.67 -7.93 3.16
CA THR A 118 12.54 -8.27 2.03
C THR A 118 11.72 -8.60 0.80
N GLY A 119 12.12 -8.11 -0.37
CA GLY A 119 11.52 -8.48 -1.64
C GLY A 119 12.51 -9.07 -2.64
N GLY A 120 11.97 -9.62 -3.72
CA GLY A 120 12.72 -10.25 -4.79
C GLY A 120 13.00 -9.31 -5.97
N THR A 121 13.22 -9.92 -7.13
CA THR A 121 13.30 -9.23 -8.42
C THR A 121 11.98 -9.40 -9.17
N TRP A 122 11.63 -8.42 -10.00
CA TRP A 122 10.44 -8.52 -10.84
C TRP A 122 10.56 -9.66 -11.86
N ALA A 123 9.44 -10.35 -12.08
CA ALA A 123 9.28 -11.37 -13.10
C ALA A 123 8.04 -11.06 -13.95
N GLU A 124 8.19 -11.16 -15.27
CA GLU A 124 7.05 -11.07 -16.19
C GLU A 124 6.27 -12.40 -16.21
N VAL A 125 4.95 -12.31 -16.28
CA VAL A 125 4.07 -13.47 -16.41
C VAL A 125 3.95 -13.83 -17.89
N ALA A 126 4.65 -14.89 -18.29
CA ALA A 126 4.67 -15.35 -19.67
C ALA A 126 3.27 -15.77 -20.15
N GLY A 127 2.91 -15.34 -21.36
CA GLY A 127 1.68 -15.77 -22.04
C GLY A 127 0.41 -15.05 -21.60
N TRP A 128 0.49 -14.07 -20.71
CA TRP A 128 -0.66 -13.23 -20.36
C TRP A 128 -1.12 -12.41 -21.58
N LYS A 129 -2.42 -12.51 -21.88
CA LYS A 129 -3.12 -11.70 -22.87
C LYS A 129 -4.33 -11.16 -22.15
N GLY A 130 -4.27 -9.91 -21.69
CA GLY A 130 -5.43 -9.26 -21.07
C GLY A 130 -6.65 -9.44 -21.97
N GLU A 131 -7.76 -9.92 -21.39
CA GLU A 131 -9.03 -10.12 -22.10
C GLU A 131 -9.67 -8.80 -22.53
#